data_AF-F5Z051-F1
#
_entry.id   AF-F5Z051-F1
#
_cell.length_a   1.000
_cell.length_b   1.000
_cell.length_c   1.000
_cell.angle_alpha   90.00
_cell.angle_beta   90.00
_cell.angle_gamma   90.00
#
_symmetry.space_group_name_H-M   'P 1'
#
loop_
_entity.id
_entity.type
_entity.pdbx_description
1 polymer ?
#
loop_
_entity_poly.entity_id
_entity_poly.type
_entity_poly.pdbx_seq_one_letter_code
_entity_poly.pdbx_strand_id
1 'polypeptide(L)'
;MILAIIIGFLVAAVLAPVIGWLTVQYLHRGDATDDAANGPNNAAGTDSQWTTIPSKTPVASAALDGVYRVDLNFAERQINGVLDPAPNRQAWWAYRSVCKPTGCVATATMLDANLNQNTGSPASTDVFRFLGDHWEDPPTPYPGHVSCPGGGSAAVTLLGHSSWYPQPDGTFHGVQVADVQTPTCGAQGQAFLVPFNATRIGDVPPGVSVADPALVGG
;
A
#
# COMPACT_ATOMS: atom_id res chain seq x y z
N MET A 1 3.11 9.04 -61.37
CA MET A 1 2.00 9.83 -60.77
C MET A 1 2.36 10.04 -59.30
N ILE A 2 2.44 11.25 -58.70
CA ILE A 2 1.70 12.53 -58.91
C ILE A 2 0.22 12.33 -58.49
N LEU A 3 -0.48 13.07 -57.60
CA LEU A 3 -0.28 14.29 -56.78
C LEU A 3 -1.07 14.07 -55.44
N ALA A 4 -0.83 14.58 -54.20
CA ALA A 4 0.08 15.52 -53.55
C ALA A 4 -0.52 16.90 -53.10
N ILE A 5 -0.56 17.13 -51.76
CA ILE A 5 -0.66 18.44 -51.04
C ILE A 5 -2.08 19.09 -50.99
N ILE A 6 -2.19 20.17 -50.16
CA ILE A 6 -3.29 21.16 -49.97
C ILE A 6 -4.38 20.73 -48.95
N ILE A 7 -4.78 21.50 -47.91
CA ILE A 7 -4.18 22.63 -47.13
C ILE A 7 -4.91 22.70 -45.74
N GLY A 8 -4.46 23.37 -44.65
CA GLY A 8 -4.66 24.79 -44.30
C GLY A 8 -5.98 25.09 -43.56
N PHE A 9 -6.11 26.05 -42.63
CA PHE A 9 -5.20 27.09 -42.13
C PHE A 9 -5.72 27.75 -40.81
N LEU A 10 -4.88 28.56 -40.14
CA LEU A 10 -5.14 29.52 -39.02
C LEU A 10 -5.26 28.90 -37.61
N VAL A 11 -4.47 29.24 -36.57
CA VAL A 11 -3.65 30.43 -36.19
C VAL A 11 -4.43 31.62 -35.63
N ALA A 12 -4.34 31.79 -34.31
CA ALA A 12 -4.42 33.07 -33.60
C ALA A 12 -3.47 33.01 -32.38
N ALA A 13 -2.71 34.08 -32.15
CA ALA A 13 -1.85 34.27 -30.96
C ALA A 13 -2.46 35.36 -30.05
N VAL A 14 -1.64 36.12 -29.31
CA VAL A 14 -2.00 37.28 -28.44
C VAL A 14 -2.58 36.85 -27.07
N LEU A 15 -2.08 37.30 -25.90
CA LEU A 15 -0.87 38.10 -25.55
C LEU A 15 -0.48 37.80 -24.09
N ALA A 16 0.76 38.14 -23.69
CA ALA A 16 1.19 38.16 -22.29
C ALA A 16 1.64 39.58 -21.88
N PRO A 17 1.23 40.10 -20.70
CA PRO A 17 1.71 41.38 -20.17
C PRO A 17 2.95 41.19 -19.27
N VAL A 18 3.97 42.04 -19.45
CA VAL A 18 5.17 42.08 -18.59
C VAL A 18 5.38 43.50 -18.07
N ILE A 19 4.78 43.81 -16.93
CA ILE A 19 4.97 45.03 -16.11
C ILE A 19 4.66 44.62 -14.66
N GLY A 20 5.38 45.00 -13.61
CA GLY A 20 6.63 45.79 -13.49
C GLY A 20 6.79 46.22 -12.03
N TRP A 21 7.99 46.04 -11.43
CA TRP A 21 8.20 46.34 -10.00
C TRP A 21 8.38 47.84 -9.75
N LEU A 22 7.75 48.39 -8.71
CA LEU A 22 8.11 49.68 -8.12
C LEU A 22 7.69 49.77 -6.65
N THR A 23 8.55 50.35 -5.81
CA THR A 23 8.35 50.52 -4.36
C THR A 23 8.08 51.98 -4.00
N VAL A 24 7.03 52.26 -3.23
CA VAL A 24 6.91 53.50 -2.44
C VAL A 24 6.29 53.18 -1.07
N GLN A 25 6.98 53.52 0.01
CA GLN A 25 6.41 53.71 1.34
C GLN A 25 6.26 55.21 1.57
N TYR A 26 5.13 55.67 2.11
CA TYR A 26 4.82 56.99 2.72
C TYR A 26 3.29 57.12 2.74
N LEU A 27 2.58 57.63 3.77
CA LEU A 27 2.90 58.09 5.13
C LEU A 27 1.67 57.77 6.00
N HIS A 28 1.84 57.36 7.25
CA HIS A 28 0.93 57.71 8.36
C HIS A 28 1.75 57.76 9.65
N ARG A 29 2.21 58.96 10.01
CA ARG A 29 2.99 59.25 11.22
C ARG A 29 2.04 59.87 12.25
N GLY A 30 1.98 59.28 13.44
CA GLY A 30 1.38 59.86 14.63
C GLY A 30 2.38 59.71 15.77
N ASP A 31 3.27 60.68 15.92
CA ASP A 31 4.23 60.74 17.03
C ASP A 31 3.65 61.56 18.20
N ALA A 32 4.36 61.51 19.34
CA ALA A 32 4.09 62.16 20.64
C ALA A 32 3.17 61.35 21.60
N THR A 33 3.55 61.10 22.85
CA THR A 33 4.83 61.44 23.54
C THR A 33 5.13 60.42 24.65
N ASP A 34 6.36 60.44 25.15
CA ASP A 34 6.88 59.56 26.20
C ASP A 34 6.15 59.71 27.55
N ASP A 35 6.13 58.63 28.33
CA ASP A 35 6.40 58.72 29.77
C ASP A 35 6.99 57.39 30.28
N ALA A 36 8.05 57.44 31.10
CA ALA A 36 8.83 56.26 31.49
C ALA A 36 8.79 56.01 33.00
N ALA A 37 8.17 54.89 33.42
CA ALA A 37 7.96 54.55 34.83
C ALA A 37 8.37 53.10 35.19
N ASN A 38 9.68 52.89 35.26
CA ASN A 38 10.41 51.93 36.11
C ASN A 38 9.64 50.76 36.77
N GLY A 39 9.89 49.52 36.30
CA GLY A 39 9.53 48.26 36.98
C GLY A 39 10.60 47.18 36.73
N PRO A 40 10.94 46.31 37.71
CA PRO A 40 12.18 45.53 37.67
C PRO A 40 12.13 44.26 36.80
N ASN A 41 13.29 43.92 36.23
CA ASN A 41 13.53 42.73 35.39
C ASN A 41 13.23 41.40 36.11
N ASN A 42 12.84 40.36 35.35
CA ASN A 42 13.47 39.03 35.46
C ASN A 42 13.06 38.04 34.34
N ALA A 43 14.00 37.14 34.02
CA ALA A 43 13.85 35.83 33.37
C ALA A 43 13.56 35.72 31.84
N ALA A 44 14.14 34.62 31.31
CA ALA A 44 14.14 34.07 29.96
C ALA A 44 12.74 33.72 29.37
N GLY A 45 12.60 33.37 28.09
CA GLY A 45 13.58 33.32 26.99
C GLY A 45 13.23 32.27 25.92
N THR A 46 13.75 32.47 24.71
CA THR A 46 13.83 31.55 23.54
C THR A 46 12.72 30.52 23.28
N ASP A 47 12.04 30.78 22.16
CA ASP A 47 11.62 29.82 21.11
C ASP A 47 10.26 29.10 21.23
N SER A 48 9.58 29.10 20.08
CA SER A 48 8.28 28.51 19.80
C SER A 48 8.40 27.01 19.58
N GLN A 49 8.11 26.23 20.62
CA GLN A 49 8.21 24.77 20.58
C GLN A 49 7.10 24.15 19.71
N TRP A 50 7.42 23.89 18.44
CA TRP A 50 6.62 23.03 17.59
C TRP A 50 6.70 21.59 18.12
N THR A 51 5.59 21.07 18.63
CA THR A 51 5.51 19.71 19.16
C THR A 51 5.63 18.69 18.02
N THR A 52 6.86 18.23 17.76
CA THR A 52 7.12 17.12 16.85
C THR A 52 6.42 15.86 17.36
N ILE A 53 5.32 15.49 16.72
CA ILE A 53 4.67 14.19 16.95
C ILE A 53 5.68 13.11 16.58
N PRO A 54 6.05 12.19 17.48
CA PRO A 54 7.00 11.14 17.16
C PRO A 54 6.38 10.21 16.11
N SER A 55 6.91 10.24 14.88
CA SER A 55 6.52 9.28 13.86
C SER A 55 6.88 7.88 14.35
N LYS A 56 5.88 7.02 14.51
CA LYS A 56 6.00 5.68 15.09
C LYS A 56 6.73 4.77 14.11
N THR A 57 8.06 4.78 14.15
CA THR A 57 8.88 3.69 13.60
C THR A 57 8.27 2.37 14.06
N PRO A 58 7.88 1.46 13.16
CA PRO A 58 7.29 0.20 13.58
C PRO A 58 8.23 -0.56 14.50
N VAL A 59 7.62 -1.19 15.51
CA VAL A 59 8.31 -2.17 16.36
C VAL A 59 8.83 -3.27 15.45
N ALA A 60 10.00 -3.85 15.74
CA ALA A 60 10.61 -4.88 14.88
C ALA A 60 9.69 -6.10 14.63
N SER A 61 8.72 -6.36 15.51
CA SER A 61 7.66 -7.37 15.35
C SER A 61 6.66 -7.08 14.23
N ALA A 62 6.64 -5.87 13.68
CA ALA A 62 5.78 -5.46 12.56
C ALA A 62 6.55 -5.32 11.23
N ALA A 63 7.85 -5.63 11.19
CA ALA A 63 8.60 -5.70 9.93
C ALA A 63 8.17 -6.94 9.12
N LEU A 64 7.87 -6.76 7.83
CA LEU A 64 7.44 -7.81 6.93
C LEU A 64 8.60 -8.16 5.98
N ASP A 65 9.56 -8.94 6.50
CA ASP A 65 10.85 -9.19 5.88
C ASP A 65 11.30 -10.66 6.01
N GLY A 66 11.68 -11.29 4.91
CA GLY A 66 12.07 -12.71 4.86
C GLY A 66 11.00 -13.60 4.22
N VAL A 67 11.15 -14.93 4.34
CA VAL A 67 10.17 -15.90 3.83
C VAL A 67 9.16 -16.25 4.91
N TYR A 68 7.88 -16.20 4.55
CA TYR A 68 6.77 -16.64 5.38
C TYR A 68 6.07 -17.85 4.75
N ARG A 69 5.72 -18.82 5.59
CA ARG A 69 4.64 -19.78 5.29
C ARG A 69 3.32 -19.13 5.66
N VAL A 70 2.33 -19.21 4.78
CA VAL A 70 0.97 -18.73 4.99
C VAL A 70 0.04 -19.94 5.04
N ASP A 71 -0.48 -20.25 6.22
CA ASP A 71 -1.43 -21.33 6.47
C ASP A 71 -2.86 -20.81 6.32
N LEU A 72 -3.46 -21.03 5.15
CA LEU A 72 -4.79 -20.55 4.78
C LEU A 72 -5.87 -21.51 5.33
N ASN A 73 -6.68 -21.00 6.27
CA ASN A 73 -7.71 -21.77 6.97
C ASN A 73 -9.01 -21.88 6.17
N PHE A 74 -8.95 -22.59 5.04
CA PHE A 74 -10.12 -22.87 4.20
C PHE A 74 -11.25 -23.63 4.93
N ALA A 75 -10.99 -24.27 6.07
CA ALA A 75 -12.02 -24.85 6.94
C ALA A 75 -12.94 -23.78 7.57
N GLU A 76 -12.46 -22.54 7.71
CA GLU A 76 -13.20 -21.36 8.18
C GLU A 76 -13.56 -20.38 7.04
N ARG A 77 -13.36 -20.80 5.77
CA ARG A 77 -13.73 -20.00 4.60
C ARG A 77 -15.21 -19.66 4.60
N GLN A 78 -15.53 -18.41 4.26
CA GLN A 78 -16.89 -17.96 3.99
C GLN A 78 -17.05 -17.56 2.53
N ILE A 79 -18.28 -17.70 2.01
CA ILE A 79 -18.76 -17.09 0.78
C ILE A 79 -19.96 -16.23 1.14
N ASN A 80 -19.94 -14.94 0.83
CA ASN A 80 -21.01 -13.98 1.13
C ASN A 80 -21.46 -14.01 2.63
N GLY A 81 -20.50 -14.22 3.54
CA GLY A 81 -20.75 -14.32 4.98
C GLY A 81 -21.31 -15.67 5.47
N VAL A 82 -21.46 -16.66 4.59
CA VAL A 82 -21.89 -18.03 4.92
C VAL A 82 -20.67 -18.96 4.92
N LEU A 83 -20.49 -19.75 5.97
CA LEU A 83 -19.42 -20.73 6.10
C LEU A 83 -19.50 -21.81 4.99
N ASP A 84 -18.44 -21.95 4.19
CA ASP A 84 -18.29 -22.95 3.12
C ASP A 84 -16.91 -23.63 3.26
N PRO A 85 -16.76 -24.63 4.14
CA PRO A 85 -15.46 -25.24 4.45
C PRO A 85 -14.82 -25.96 3.25
N ALA A 86 -13.51 -25.85 3.12
CA ALA A 86 -12.70 -26.62 2.18
C ALA A 86 -11.35 -27.03 2.81
N PRO A 87 -10.59 -27.97 2.21
CA PRO A 87 -9.28 -28.35 2.73
C PRO A 87 -8.31 -27.17 2.80
N ASN A 88 -7.65 -27.00 3.95
CA ASN A 88 -6.66 -25.96 4.20
C ASN A 88 -5.50 -26.02 3.20
N ARG A 89 -4.89 -24.86 2.95
CA ARG A 89 -3.84 -24.69 1.94
C ARG A 89 -2.64 -23.98 2.55
N GLN A 90 -1.50 -24.15 1.90
CA GLN A 90 -0.28 -23.41 2.23
C GLN A 90 0.18 -22.64 0.99
N ALA A 91 0.65 -21.42 1.23
CA ALA A 91 1.37 -20.61 0.26
C ALA A 91 2.67 -20.11 0.91
N TRP A 92 3.65 -19.75 0.08
CA TRP A 92 4.92 -19.22 0.55
C TRP A 92 5.30 -17.98 -0.23
N TRP A 93 5.79 -16.98 0.49
CA TRP A 93 6.05 -15.66 -0.03
C TRP A 93 7.32 -15.11 0.60
N ALA A 94 8.19 -14.51 -0.22
CA ALA A 94 9.33 -13.73 0.22
C ALA A 94 8.97 -12.25 0.24
N TYR A 95 9.17 -11.60 1.37
CA TYR A 95 8.89 -10.18 1.58
C TYR A 95 10.17 -9.38 1.85
N ARG A 96 10.10 -8.10 1.50
CA ARG A 96 11.06 -7.08 1.92
C ARG A 96 10.30 -5.80 2.25
N SER A 97 10.58 -5.15 3.38
CA SER A 97 9.95 -3.90 3.79
C SER A 97 10.94 -2.72 3.89
N VAL A 98 10.39 -1.50 3.84
CA VAL A 98 11.12 -0.28 4.20
C VAL A 98 10.18 0.74 4.83
N CYS A 99 10.68 1.46 5.82
CA CYS A 99 9.98 2.56 6.46
C CYS A 99 10.61 3.90 6.10
N LYS A 100 9.77 4.84 5.67
CA LYS A 100 10.08 6.26 5.45
C LYS A 100 9.28 7.08 6.49
N PRO A 101 9.59 8.36 6.73
CA PRO A 101 8.81 9.20 7.65
C PRO A 101 7.32 9.33 7.29
N THR A 102 6.97 9.06 6.03
CA THR A 102 5.60 9.06 5.48
C THR A 102 4.83 7.73 5.66
N GLY A 103 5.46 6.69 6.21
CA GLY A 103 4.87 5.35 6.36
C GLY A 103 5.79 4.24 5.85
N CYS A 104 5.32 3.00 5.92
CA CYS A 104 6.09 1.83 5.50
C CYS A 104 5.41 1.07 4.35
N VAL A 105 6.24 0.54 3.46
CA VAL A 105 5.83 -0.23 2.28
C VAL A 105 6.62 -1.53 2.28
N ALA A 106 5.96 -2.63 1.93
CA ALA A 106 6.59 -3.92 1.71
C ALA A 106 6.23 -4.45 0.33
N THR A 107 7.14 -5.21 -0.25
CA THR A 107 7.00 -5.86 -1.56
C THR A 107 7.12 -7.36 -1.37
N ALA A 108 6.30 -8.13 -2.08
CA ALA A 108 6.25 -9.58 -1.97
C ALA A 108 6.51 -10.26 -3.32
N THR A 109 7.10 -11.46 -3.28
CA THR A 109 7.21 -12.40 -4.39
C THR A 109 6.72 -13.78 -3.93
N MET A 110 5.76 -14.37 -4.65
CA MET A 110 5.28 -15.73 -4.40
C MET A 110 6.36 -16.76 -4.77
N LEU A 111 6.48 -17.79 -3.95
CA LEU A 111 7.47 -18.86 -4.11
C LEU A 111 6.85 -20.14 -4.66
N ASP A 112 7.70 -21.07 -5.08
CA ASP A 112 7.26 -22.44 -5.33
C ASP A 112 6.76 -23.12 -4.03
N ALA A 113 6.00 -24.22 -4.17
CA ALA A 113 5.57 -25.05 -3.04
C ALA A 113 6.54 -26.24 -2.76
N ASN A 114 7.69 -26.27 -3.42
CA ASN A 114 8.68 -27.35 -3.43
C ASN A 114 9.92 -26.95 -2.62
N LEU A 115 9.74 -26.81 -1.31
CA LEU A 115 10.72 -26.26 -0.35
C LEU A 115 10.91 -24.74 -0.45
N ASN A 116 10.21 -24.06 -1.36
CA ASN A 116 10.04 -22.60 -1.39
C ASN A 116 11.37 -21.86 -1.56
N GLN A 117 12.24 -22.42 -2.42
CA GLN A 117 13.59 -21.92 -2.67
C GLN A 117 13.68 -21.04 -3.93
N ASN A 118 12.67 -21.09 -4.79
CA ASN A 118 12.59 -20.33 -6.05
C ASN A 118 11.26 -19.56 -6.12
N THR A 119 11.17 -18.62 -7.05
CA THR A 119 9.91 -17.94 -7.41
C THR A 119 8.87 -18.93 -7.94
N GLY A 120 7.61 -18.74 -7.59
CA GLY A 120 6.48 -19.54 -8.07
C GLY A 120 6.25 -19.40 -9.58
N SER A 121 5.52 -20.34 -10.17
CA SER A 121 5.11 -20.32 -11.58
C SER A 121 3.60 -20.53 -11.71
N PRO A 122 2.83 -19.55 -12.23
CA PRO A 122 3.27 -18.23 -12.65
C PRO A 122 3.83 -17.40 -11.48
N ALA A 123 4.72 -16.47 -11.80
CA ALA A 123 5.24 -15.54 -10.79
C ALA A 123 4.14 -14.54 -10.39
N SER A 124 3.92 -14.39 -9.09
CA SER A 124 3.01 -13.41 -8.51
C SER A 124 3.77 -12.49 -7.57
N THR A 125 3.42 -11.20 -7.58
CA THR A 125 4.10 -10.15 -6.81
C THR A 125 3.08 -9.18 -6.25
N ASP A 126 3.38 -8.59 -5.10
CA ASP A 126 2.42 -7.77 -4.36
C ASP A 126 3.08 -6.59 -3.62
N VAL A 127 2.28 -5.58 -3.21
CA VAL A 127 2.74 -4.34 -2.57
C VAL A 127 1.84 -3.96 -1.39
N PHE A 128 2.34 -4.19 -0.18
CA PHE A 128 1.67 -3.89 1.09
C PHE A 128 2.03 -2.50 1.62
N ARG A 129 1.09 -1.88 2.33
CA ARG A 129 1.30 -0.64 3.11
C ARG A 129 0.96 -0.88 4.57
N PHE A 130 1.75 -0.33 5.49
CA PHE A 130 1.47 -0.42 6.93
C PHE A 130 0.54 0.72 7.37
N LEU A 131 -0.65 0.38 7.85
CA LEU A 131 -1.70 1.34 8.20
C LEU A 131 -1.68 1.78 9.68
N GLY A 132 -0.71 1.30 10.46
CA GLY A 132 -0.40 1.76 11.83
C GLY A 132 -0.46 0.66 12.89
N ASP A 133 -1.28 -0.36 12.63
CA ASP A 133 -1.43 -1.60 13.39
C ASP A 133 -1.29 -2.86 12.50
N HIS A 134 -1.67 -2.81 11.22
CA HIS A 134 -1.57 -3.93 10.27
C HIS A 134 -0.96 -3.53 8.91
N TRP A 135 -0.57 -4.52 8.10
CA TRP A 135 -0.26 -4.35 6.68
C TRP A 135 -1.45 -4.68 5.81
N GLU A 136 -1.63 -3.98 4.69
CA GLU A 136 -2.67 -4.26 3.70
C GLU A 136 -2.15 -4.04 2.27
N ASP A 137 -2.47 -4.97 1.37
CA ASP A 137 -2.30 -4.82 -0.08
C ASP A 137 -3.57 -4.27 -0.76
N PRO A 138 -3.46 -3.48 -1.85
CA PRO A 138 -4.61 -3.01 -2.60
C PRO A 138 -5.22 -4.15 -3.44
N PRO A 139 -6.55 -4.18 -3.69
CA PRO A 139 -7.17 -5.28 -4.44
C PRO A 139 -6.51 -5.55 -5.82
N THR A 140 -5.89 -6.73 -5.96
CA THR A 140 -5.20 -7.19 -7.17
C THR A 140 -5.95 -8.33 -7.88
N PRO A 141 -5.90 -8.40 -9.23
CA PRO A 141 -6.55 -9.47 -9.98
C PRO A 141 -5.67 -10.72 -10.07
N TYR A 142 -6.21 -11.88 -9.68
CA TYR A 142 -5.50 -13.17 -9.72
C TYR A 142 -6.39 -14.33 -10.17
N PRO A 143 -5.83 -15.44 -10.71
CA PRO A 143 -6.61 -16.59 -11.14
C PRO A 143 -7.15 -17.39 -9.94
N GLY A 144 -8.43 -17.74 -10.00
CA GLY A 144 -9.10 -18.58 -9.00
C GLY A 144 -10.03 -19.62 -9.63
N HIS A 145 -10.76 -20.36 -8.79
CA HIS A 145 -11.76 -21.34 -9.22
C HIS A 145 -13.02 -21.26 -8.36
N VAL A 146 -14.18 -21.47 -8.98
CA VAL A 146 -15.49 -21.58 -8.32
C VAL A 146 -16.10 -22.96 -8.58
N SER A 147 -16.91 -23.45 -7.64
CA SER A 147 -17.75 -24.64 -7.81
C SER A 147 -18.95 -24.30 -8.70
N CYS A 148 -19.33 -25.21 -9.60
CA CYS A 148 -20.40 -24.96 -10.57
C CYS A 148 -21.71 -25.71 -10.24
N PRO A 149 -22.90 -25.12 -10.52
CA PRO A 149 -24.17 -25.84 -10.44
C PRO A 149 -24.15 -27.07 -11.36
N GLY A 150 -24.58 -28.22 -10.84
CA GLY A 150 -24.46 -29.52 -11.52
C GLY A 150 -23.13 -30.25 -11.31
N GLY A 151 -22.15 -29.60 -10.67
CA GLY A 151 -20.86 -30.17 -10.30
C GLY A 151 -19.67 -29.67 -11.12
N GLY A 152 -18.47 -30.09 -10.73
CA GLY A 152 -17.21 -29.59 -11.28
C GLY A 152 -16.85 -28.18 -10.80
N SER A 153 -15.74 -27.66 -11.32
CA SER A 153 -15.26 -26.31 -11.05
C SER A 153 -14.81 -25.63 -12.34
N ALA A 154 -14.91 -24.31 -12.37
CA ALA A 154 -14.48 -23.48 -13.50
C ALA A 154 -13.48 -22.42 -13.04
N ALA A 155 -12.57 -22.02 -13.93
CA ALA A 155 -11.63 -20.94 -13.69
C ALA A 155 -12.35 -19.58 -13.71
N VAL A 156 -11.89 -18.66 -12.85
CA VAL A 156 -12.40 -17.29 -12.71
C VAL A 156 -11.25 -16.32 -12.51
N THR A 157 -11.49 -15.04 -12.76
CA THR A 157 -10.66 -13.97 -12.19
C THR A 157 -11.26 -13.58 -10.84
N LEU A 158 -10.44 -13.65 -9.81
CA LEU A 158 -10.71 -13.03 -8.51
C LEU A 158 -10.05 -11.65 -8.49
N LEU A 159 -10.66 -10.69 -7.81
CA LEU A 159 -10.04 -9.44 -7.39
C LEU A 159 -9.99 -9.48 -5.87
N GLY A 160 -8.81 -9.50 -5.26
CA GLY A 160 -8.70 -9.69 -3.81
C GLY A 160 -7.53 -8.98 -3.17
N HIS A 161 -7.61 -8.87 -1.85
CA HIS A 161 -6.68 -8.19 -0.96
C HIS A 161 -6.52 -8.97 0.34
N SER A 162 -5.52 -8.60 1.15
CA SER A 162 -5.30 -9.21 2.46
C SER A 162 -4.79 -8.23 3.53
N SER A 163 -5.37 -8.34 4.73
CA SER A 163 -4.96 -7.54 5.89
C SER A 163 -4.20 -8.42 6.90
N TRP A 164 -3.00 -8.00 7.30
CA TRP A 164 -2.02 -8.78 8.09
C TRP A 164 -1.69 -8.08 9.41
N TYR A 165 -2.18 -8.61 10.51
CA TYR A 165 -2.04 -8.09 11.88
C TYR A 165 -0.84 -8.77 12.58
N PRO A 166 0.26 -8.06 12.88
CA PRO A 166 1.42 -8.62 13.55
C PRO A 166 1.08 -9.04 14.98
N GLN A 167 1.53 -10.24 15.38
CA GLN A 167 1.29 -10.81 16.69
C GLN A 167 2.52 -10.66 17.61
N PRO A 168 2.35 -10.71 18.95
CA PRO A 168 3.45 -10.56 19.90
C PRO A 168 4.54 -11.64 19.81
N ASP A 169 4.27 -12.78 19.16
CA ASP A 169 5.21 -13.88 18.95
C ASP A 169 5.99 -13.77 17.62
N GLY A 170 5.75 -12.73 16.81
CA GLY A 170 6.37 -12.54 15.50
C GLY A 170 5.68 -13.28 14.34
N THR A 171 4.54 -13.93 14.59
CA THR A 171 3.62 -14.35 13.52
C THR A 171 2.73 -13.20 13.07
N PHE A 172 1.94 -13.43 12.02
CA PHE A 172 0.82 -12.57 11.64
C PHE A 172 -0.46 -13.39 11.65
N HIS A 173 -1.55 -12.80 12.15
CA HIS A 173 -2.90 -13.26 11.86
C HIS A 173 -3.45 -12.38 10.74
N GLY A 174 -4.22 -12.95 9.82
CA GLY A 174 -4.78 -12.16 8.73
C GLY A 174 -5.99 -12.78 8.08
N VAL A 175 -6.51 -12.05 7.10
CA VAL A 175 -7.65 -12.44 6.30
C VAL A 175 -7.40 -12.08 4.84
N GLN A 176 -7.67 -13.01 3.93
CA GLN A 176 -7.75 -12.73 2.50
C GLN A 176 -9.22 -12.58 2.13
N VAL A 177 -9.56 -11.50 1.42
CA VAL A 177 -10.90 -11.23 0.88
C VAL A 177 -10.80 -11.13 -0.63
N ALA A 178 -11.69 -11.80 -1.37
CA ALA A 178 -11.62 -11.84 -2.84
C ALA A 178 -12.98 -11.96 -3.52
N ASP A 179 -13.27 -11.06 -4.47
CA ASP A 179 -14.51 -10.99 -5.22
C ASP A 179 -14.38 -11.60 -6.62
N VAL A 180 -15.31 -12.48 -7.00
CA VAL A 180 -15.37 -13.05 -8.35
C VAL A 180 -15.77 -12.00 -9.38
N GLN A 181 -14.88 -11.73 -10.34
CA GLN A 181 -15.09 -10.72 -11.39
C GLN A 181 -15.79 -11.27 -12.65
N THR A 182 -15.77 -12.58 -12.85
CA THR A 182 -16.25 -13.24 -14.09
C THR A 182 -17.61 -13.94 -13.89
N PRO A 183 -18.57 -13.84 -14.82
CA PRO A 183 -19.93 -14.43 -14.71
C PRO A 183 -19.99 -15.98 -14.76
N THR A 184 -18.84 -16.65 -14.86
CA THR A 184 -18.70 -18.10 -14.93
C THR A 184 -19.49 -18.80 -13.83
N CYS A 185 -20.32 -19.79 -14.20
CA CYS A 185 -21.17 -20.55 -13.29
C CYS A 185 -22.13 -19.73 -12.39
N GLY A 186 -22.40 -18.46 -12.74
CA GLY A 186 -23.24 -17.56 -11.96
C GLY A 186 -22.56 -16.97 -10.72
N ALA A 187 -21.23 -17.08 -10.61
CA ALA A 187 -20.49 -16.75 -9.39
C ALA A 187 -20.07 -15.27 -9.26
N GLN A 188 -20.27 -14.42 -10.27
CA GLN A 188 -19.82 -13.01 -10.23
C GLN A 188 -20.43 -12.24 -9.05
N GLY A 189 -19.60 -11.52 -8.31
CA GLY A 189 -19.99 -10.84 -7.08
C GLY A 189 -20.11 -11.75 -5.85
N GLN A 190 -19.66 -13.01 -5.93
CA GLN A 190 -19.36 -13.79 -4.73
C GLN A 190 -18.08 -13.28 -4.07
N ALA A 191 -18.21 -12.87 -2.80
CA ALA A 191 -17.12 -12.45 -1.93
C ALA A 191 -16.64 -13.65 -1.10
N PHE A 192 -15.40 -14.09 -1.34
CA PHE A 192 -14.69 -15.04 -0.49
C PHE A 192 -14.03 -14.33 0.69
N LEU A 193 -14.02 -14.98 1.84
CA LEU A 193 -13.22 -14.60 3.01
C LEU A 193 -12.51 -15.84 3.53
N VAL A 194 -11.17 -15.78 3.68
CA VAL A 194 -10.34 -16.89 4.18
C VAL A 194 -9.39 -16.36 5.26
N PRO A 195 -9.54 -16.77 6.54
CA PRO A 195 -8.57 -16.46 7.58
C PRO A 195 -7.24 -17.19 7.34
N PHE A 196 -6.12 -16.62 7.82
CA PHE A 196 -4.82 -17.29 7.79
C PHE A 196 -3.92 -16.91 8.96
N ASN A 197 -2.96 -17.79 9.24
CA ASN A 197 -1.79 -17.51 10.05
C ASN A 197 -0.56 -17.49 9.14
N ALA A 198 0.34 -16.53 9.34
CA ALA A 198 1.63 -16.50 8.64
C ALA A 198 2.80 -16.53 9.62
N THR A 199 3.77 -17.41 9.34
CA THR A 199 4.95 -17.64 10.19
C THR A 199 6.22 -17.45 9.38
N ARG A 200 7.14 -16.61 9.88
CA ARG A 200 8.48 -16.46 9.28
C ARG A 200 9.26 -17.76 9.41
N ILE A 201 9.77 -18.29 8.30
CA ILE A 201 10.55 -19.54 8.27
C ILE A 201 12.03 -19.34 7.93
N GLY A 202 12.43 -18.14 7.48
CA GLY A 202 13.83 -17.84 7.18
C GLY A 202 14.00 -16.50 6.48
N ASP A 203 15.24 -16.24 6.04
CA ASP A 203 15.58 -15.09 5.18
C ASP A 203 15.29 -15.42 3.71
N VAL A 204 15.30 -14.41 2.83
CA VAL A 204 15.02 -14.58 1.40
C VAL A 204 16.16 -15.40 0.74
N PRO A 205 15.88 -16.51 0.03
CA PRO A 205 16.90 -17.30 -0.64
C PRO A 205 17.64 -16.48 -1.72
N PRO A 206 18.97 -16.64 -1.91
CA PRO A 206 19.74 -15.84 -2.87
C PRO A 206 19.30 -15.93 -4.35
N GLY A 207 18.50 -16.93 -4.71
CA GLY A 207 17.90 -17.08 -6.05
C GLY A 207 16.54 -16.40 -6.23
N VAL A 208 15.94 -15.87 -5.16
CA VAL A 208 14.61 -15.22 -5.18
C VAL A 208 14.78 -13.71 -5.32
N SER A 209 14.21 -13.14 -6.38
CA SER A 209 14.10 -11.69 -6.53
C SER A 209 12.84 -11.18 -5.85
N VAL A 210 12.99 -10.25 -4.91
CA VAL A 210 11.91 -9.42 -4.36
C VAL A 210 12.17 -7.98 -4.81
N ALA A 211 11.14 -7.29 -5.31
CA ALA A 211 11.25 -5.90 -5.74
C ALA A 211 11.76 -5.00 -4.61
N ASP A 212 12.33 -3.83 -4.94
CA ASP A 212 12.77 -2.90 -3.90
C ASP A 212 11.59 -2.05 -3.39
N PRO A 213 11.17 -2.17 -2.12
CA PRO A 213 10.02 -1.44 -1.59
C PRO A 213 10.26 0.08 -1.56
N ALA A 214 11.51 0.54 -1.62
CA ALA A 214 11.81 1.98 -1.69
C ALA A 214 11.38 2.61 -3.01
N LEU A 215 11.23 1.82 -4.10
CA LEU A 215 10.90 2.27 -5.45
C LEU A 215 9.39 2.30 -5.75
N VAL A 216 8.57 1.61 -4.96
CA VAL A 216 7.09 1.58 -5.12
C VAL A 216 6.34 2.52 -4.15
N GLY A 217 6.99 2.94 -3.06
CA GLY A 217 6.46 3.92 -2.11
C GLY A 217 6.82 5.36 -2.48
N GLY A 218 6.15 5.91 -3.50
CA GLY A 218 6.22 7.32 -3.92
C GLY A 218 4.86 8.01 -3.86
#